data_AF-A0A1A8K2P6-F1
#
_entry.id   AF-A0A1A8K2P6-F1
#
_cell.length_a   1.000
_cell.length_b   1.000
_cell.length_c   1.000
_cell.angle_alpha   90.00
_cell.angle_beta   90.00
_cell.angle_gamma   90.00
#
_symmetry.space_group_name_H-M   'P 1'
#
loop_
_entity.id
_entity.type
_entity.pdbx_description
1 polymer ?
#
loop_
_entity_poly.entity_id
_entity_poly.type
_entity_poly.pdbx_seq_one_letter_code
_entity_poly.pdbx_strand_id
1 'polypeptide(L)' 'CTSIVMLNDVDPAQLCPQYWPENGLHRLGSLQVEFVSADLEEDVISRIFRIYNTARPQDGYRMVQQF' A
#
# COMPACT_ATOMS: atom_id res chain seq x y z
N CYS A 1 7.00 -10.05 -0.44
CA CYS A 1 6.64 -9.48 0.87
C CYS A 1 5.13 -9.43 1.00
N THR A 2 4.58 -9.73 2.17
CA THR A 2 3.14 -9.63 2.49
C THR A 2 2.86 -8.55 3.53
N SER A 3 3.91 -7.97 4.11
CA SER A 3 3.82 -6.95 5.15
C SER A 3 4.80 -5.80 4.88
N ILE A 4 4.39 -4.59 5.21
CA ILE A 4 5.20 -3.36 5.20
C ILE A 4 5.09 -2.76 6.61
N VAL A 5 6.21 -2.35 7.20
CA VAL A 5 6.23 -1.63 8.47
C VAL A 5 6.74 -0.23 8.20
N MET A 6 5.88 0.76 8.38
CA MET A 6 6.18 2.17 8.25
C MET A 6 6.29 2.77 9.66
N LEU A 7 7.50 3.23 10.02
CA LEU A 7 7.78 3.80 11.35
C LEU A 7 7.88 5.33 11.34
N ASN A 8 7.72 5.95 10.18
CA ASN A 8 7.81 7.39 10.01
C ASN A 8 6.44 7.96 9.66
N ASP A 9 6.18 9.19 10.09
CA ASP A 9 5.05 9.97 9.61
C ASP A 9 5.18 10.26 8.11
N VAL A 10 4.02 10.45 7.46
CA VAL A 10 3.97 10.96 6.09
C VAL A 10 4.27 12.45 6.14
N ASP A 11 5.41 12.84 5.58
CA ASP A 11 5.77 14.24 5.42
C ASP A 11 6.10 14.51 3.94
N PRO A 12 5.23 15.23 3.21
CA PRO A 12 5.46 15.63 1.82
C PRO A 12 6.71 16.48 1.60
N ALA A 13 7.23 17.12 2.65
CA ALA A 13 8.45 17.93 2.62
C ALA A 13 9.72 17.14 3.00
N GLN A 14 9.59 15.88 3.47
CA GLN A 14 10.71 14.98 3.80
C GLN A 14 10.81 13.78 2.84
N LEU A 15 11.81 12.93 3.07
CA LEU A 15 12.16 11.74 2.26
C LEU A 15 11.08 10.64 2.23
N CYS A 16 9.93 10.81 2.88
CA CYS A 16 8.88 9.79 3.00
C CYS A 16 7.57 10.24 2.34
N PRO A 17 7.54 10.37 1.00
CA PRO A 17 6.29 10.67 0.30
C PRO A 17 5.31 9.51 0.44
N GLN A 18 4.01 9.83 0.45
CA GLN A 18 2.96 8.83 0.42
C GLN A 18 3.05 8.00 -0.86
N TYR A 19 3.21 6.68 -0.71
CA TYR A 19 3.33 5.74 -1.83
C TYR A 19 2.11 4.82 -1.99
N TRP A 20 1.03 5.05 -1.26
CA TRP A 20 -0.21 4.27 -1.32
C TRP A 20 -1.42 5.15 -1.66
N PRO A 21 -2.47 4.56 -2.28
CA PRO A 21 -3.75 5.23 -2.43
C PRO A 21 -4.52 5.29 -1.11
N GLU A 22 -5.22 6.39 -0.85
CA GLU A 22 -6.19 6.46 0.27
C GLU A 22 -7.52 5.78 -0.08
N ASN A 23 -7.86 5.74 -1.37
CA ASN A 23 -9.04 5.06 -1.88
C ASN A 23 -8.81 4.54 -3.31
N GLY A 24 -9.63 3.57 -3.73
CA GLY A 24 -9.61 3.05 -5.09
C GLY A 24 -8.27 2.44 -5.49
N LEU A 25 -7.86 2.65 -6.74
CA LEU A 25 -6.73 1.98 -7.38
C LEU A 25 -5.75 2.99 -7.98
N HIS A 26 -4.48 2.89 -7.60
CA HIS A 26 -3.38 3.67 -8.18
C HIS A 26 -2.41 2.77 -8.95
N ARG A 27 -1.73 3.35 -9.95
CA ARG A 27 -0.68 2.67 -10.73
C ARG A 27 0.69 3.25 -10.42
N LEU A 28 1.62 2.38 -10.01
CA LEU A 28 3.02 2.68 -9.74
C LEU A 28 3.89 1.83 -10.66
N GLY A 29 4.25 2.38 -11.83
CA GLY A 29 4.89 1.61 -12.88
C GLY A 29 4.02 0.44 -13.34
N SER A 30 4.52 -0.80 -13.25
CA SER A 30 3.77 -2.02 -13.57
C SER A 30 2.91 -2.54 -12.41
N LEU A 31 2.92 -1.89 -11.24
CA LEU A 31 2.11 -2.29 -10.11
C LEU A 31 0.79 -1.53 -10.11
N GLN A 32 -0.32 -2.24 -9.94
CA GLN A 32 -1.60 -1.70 -9.50
C GLN A 32 -1.74 -1.97 -8.02
N VAL A 33 -2.00 -0.92 -7.25
CA VAL A 33 -2.22 -0.97 -5.81
C VAL A 33 -3.65 -0.49 -5.57
N GLU A 34 -4.50 -1.39 -5.09
CA GLU A 34 -5.88 -1.12 -4.72
C GLU A 34 -5.98 -1.06 -3.20
N PHE A 35 -6.56 0.02 -2.68
CA PHE A 35 -6.95 0.12 -1.28
C PHE A 35 -8.16 -0.79 -1.00
N VAL A 36 -8.05 -1.64 0.02
CA VAL A 36 -9.13 -2.57 0.40
C VAL A 36 -9.80 -2.10 1.69
N SER A 37 -9.02 -1.91 2.75
CA SER A 37 -9.52 -1.44 4.04
C SER A 37 -8.41 -0.82 4.86
N ALA A 38 -8.79 -0.04 5.86
CA ALA A 38 -7.90 0.41 6.92
C ALA A 38 -8.57 0.17 8.27
N ASP A 39 -7.76 -0.12 9.27
CA ASP A 39 -8.17 -0.10 10.67
C ASP A 39 -7.28 0.90 11.42
N LEU A 40 -7.92 1.74 12.22
CA LEU A 40 -7.27 2.80 12.99
C LEU A 40 -7.19 2.33 14.44
N GLU A 41 -5.98 2.00 14.87
CA GLU A 41 -5.65 1.74 16.27
C GLU A 41 -5.09 3.03 16.91
N GLU A 42 -4.80 3.01 18.22
CA GLU A 42 -4.40 4.21 18.97
C GLU A 42 -3.11 4.86 18.43
N ASP A 43 -2.10 4.06 18.10
CA ASP A 43 -0.78 4.53 17.65
C ASP A 43 -0.42 4.08 16.22
N VAL A 44 -1.25 3.26 15.59
CA VAL A 44 -0.94 2.58 14.32
C VAL A 44 -2.15 2.58 13.41
N ILE A 45 -1.93 2.78 12.10
CA ILE A 45 -2.96 2.62 11.08
C ILE A 45 -2.62 1.39 10.25
N SER A 46 -3.36 0.30 10.44
CA SER A 46 -3.20 -0.86 9.59
C SER A 46 -3.96 -0.65 8.28
N ARG A 47 -3.33 -0.93 7.14
CA ARG A 47 -3.95 -0.82 5.82
C ARG A 47 -3.79 -2.12 5.05
N ILE A 48 -4.86 -2.56 4.40
CA ILE A 48 -4.85 -3.73 3.53
C ILE A 48 -4.90 -3.24 2.09
N PHE A 49 -3.94 -3.70 1.30
CA PHE A 49 -3.84 -3.44 -0.13
C PHE A 49 -3.94 -4.72 -0.93
N ARG A 50 -4.58 -4.65 -2.09
CA ARG A 50 -4.46 -5.66 -3.15
C ARG A 50 -3.46 -5.15 -4.19
N ILE A 51 -2.36 -5.88 -4.37
CA ILE A 51 -1.30 -5.55 -5.32
C ILE A 51 -1.30 -6.51 -6.49
N TYR A 52 -1.36 -5.99 -7.71
CA TYR A 52 -1.29 -6.75 -8.96
C TYR A 52 -0.15 -6.24 -9.83
N ASN A 53 0.67 -7.15 -10.38
CA ASN A 53 1.74 -6.80 -11.30
C ASN A 53 1.29 -7.01 -12.75
N THR A 54 1.03 -5.92 -13.47
CA THR A 54 0.56 -5.97 -14.86
C THR A 54 1.60 -6.56 -15.82
N ALA A 55 2.88 -6.56 -15.45
CA ALA A 55 3.95 -7.19 -16.25
C ALA A 55 4.04 -8.71 -16.03
N ARG A 56 3.35 -9.26 -15.02
CA ARG A 56 3.30 -10.70 -14.70
C ARG A 56 1.88 -11.12 -14.33
N PRO A 57 0.93 -11.05 -15.29
CA PRO A 57 -0.49 -11.30 -15.02
C PRO A 57 -0.78 -12.69 -14.44
N GLN A 58 0.02 -13.68 -14.80
CA GLN A 58 -0.11 -15.06 -14.32
C GLN A 58 0.15 -15.22 -12.82
N ASP A 59 0.85 -14.27 -12.19
CA ASP A 59 1.16 -14.32 -10.76
C ASP A 59 -0.07 -13.97 -9.90
N GLY A 60 -1.15 -13.47 -10.51
CA GLY A 60 -2.34 -13.00 -9.82
C GLY A 60 -2.08 -11.77 -8.95
N TYR A 61 -2.99 -11.51 -8.01
CA TYR A 61 -2.82 -10.46 -7.00
C TYR A 61 -2.26 -11.02 -5.71
N ARG A 62 -1.68 -10.13 -4.88
CA ARG A 62 -1.27 -10.42 -3.51
C ARG A 62 -1.90 -9.42 -2.56
N MET A 63 -2.38 -9.90 -1.42
CA MET A 63 -2.78 -9.04 -0.32
C MET A 63 -1.52 -8.61 0.45
N VAL A 64 -1.39 -7.33 0.74
CA VAL A 64 -0.28 -6.76 1.52
C VAL A 64 -0.86 -5.92 2.64
N GLN A 65 -0.37 -6.14 3.87
CA GLN A 65 -0.73 -5.35 5.03
C GLN A 65 0.38 -4.35 5.35
N GLN A 66 0.05 -3.07 5.44
CA GLN A 66 0.92 -2.04 6.00
C GLN A 66 0.53 -1.82 7.46
N PHE A 67 1.53 -1.66 8.32
CA PHE A 67 1.43 -1.11 9.66
C PHE A 67 2.13 0.24 9.68
#